data_AF-A0A5C2LJ94-F1
#
_entry.id   AF-A0A5C2LJ94-F1
#
_cell.length_a   1.000
_cell.length_b   1.000
_cell.length_c   1.000
_cell.angle_alpha   90.00
_cell.angle_beta   90.00
_cell.angle_gamma   90.00
#
_symmetry.space_group_name_H-M   'P 1'
#
loop_
_entity.id
_entity.type
_entity.pdbx_description
1 polymer ?
#
loop_
_entity_poly.entity_id
_entity_poly.type
_entity_poly.pdbx_seq_one_letter_code
_entity_poly.pdbx_strand_id
1 'polypeptide(L)'
;METPIGTIYSTNITPDKEHGIGGYTFEEFDDAVRKGVRKDGSTLYPAMPYPSFARISEADMRAMYAYFMHGVEPVNVANKDTDIPWPLSMRWPLAFWRGIFAPTPSDFVANPQVDPVLERGRYLVEGTGHCGACHTPRSLTMQEKALSESEGDDYGGQQCAD
;
A
#
# COMPACT_ATOMS: atom_id res chain seq x y z
N MET A 1 13.05 -9.87 0.42
CA MET A 1 12.93 -9.69 1.88
C MET A 1 12.79 -11.05 2.52
N GLU A 2 13.75 -11.42 3.36
CA GLU A 2 13.65 -12.65 4.15
C GLU A 2 12.62 -12.47 5.26
N THR A 3 11.79 -13.49 5.48
CA THR A 3 10.82 -13.51 6.57
C THR A 3 10.90 -14.87 7.28
N PRO A 4 10.39 -15.00 8.52
CA PRO A 4 10.38 -16.28 9.23
C PRO A 4 9.65 -17.42 8.49
N ILE A 5 8.84 -17.08 7.48
CA ILE A 5 8.02 -18.03 6.72
C ILE A 5 8.51 -18.24 5.28
N GLY A 6 9.63 -17.63 4.89
CA GLY A 6 10.21 -17.71 3.55
C GLY A 6 10.57 -16.34 2.97
N THR A 7 11.13 -16.32 1.77
CA THR A 7 11.56 -15.08 1.11
C THR A 7 10.45 -14.53 0.22
N ILE A 8 10.13 -13.25 0.41
CA ILE A 8 9.23 -12.47 -0.44
C ILE A 8 10.09 -11.68 -1.43
N TYR A 9 9.81 -11.82 -2.73
CA TYR A 9 10.47 -11.05 -3.79
C TYR A 9 9.53 -9.94 -4.29
N SER A 10 10.10 -8.77 -4.56
CA SER A 10 9.38 -7.70 -5.25
C SER A 10 9.07 -8.13 -6.68
N THR A 11 7.89 -7.76 -7.17
CA THR A 11 7.55 -7.95 -8.57
C THR A 11 8.10 -6.80 -9.42
N ASN A 12 8.28 -7.05 -10.71
CA ASN A 12 8.58 -6.07 -11.72
C ASN A 12 7.39 -5.12 -11.88
N ILE A 13 7.61 -3.84 -11.61
CA ILE A 13 6.62 -2.75 -11.70
C ILE A 13 6.89 -1.82 -12.88
N THR A 14 7.78 -2.20 -13.80
CA THR A 14 8.08 -1.43 -15.02
C THR A 14 6.96 -1.64 -16.05
N PRO A 15 6.87 -0.80 -17.12
CA PRO A 15 5.82 -0.93 -18.12
C PRO A 15 6.08 -2.07 -19.13
N ASP A 16 6.95 -3.02 -18.81
CA ASP A 16 7.13 -4.23 -19.59
C ASP A 16 5.80 -5.02 -19.66
N LYS A 17 5.43 -5.49 -20.86
CA LYS A 17 4.14 -6.12 -21.13
C LYS A 17 4.08 -7.60 -20.76
N GLU A 18 5.23 -8.24 -20.60
CA GLU A 18 5.33 -9.69 -20.39
C GLU A 18 5.50 -10.03 -18.91
N HIS A 19 6.31 -9.24 -18.20
CA HIS A 19 6.72 -9.50 -16.82
C HIS A 19 6.41 -8.35 -15.87
N GLY A 20 6.19 -7.14 -16.40
CA GLY A 20 5.86 -5.93 -15.64
C GLY A 20 4.35 -5.64 -15.55
N ILE A 21 4.03 -4.36 -15.36
CA ILE A 21 2.66 -3.84 -15.29
C ILE A 21 2.18 -3.23 -16.62
N GLY A 22 2.89 -3.45 -17.73
CA GLY A 22 2.59 -2.85 -19.03
C GLY A 22 1.20 -3.15 -19.60
N GLY A 23 0.51 -4.17 -19.07
CA GLY A 23 -0.86 -4.52 -19.42
C GLY A 23 -1.92 -4.11 -18.39
N TYR A 24 -1.57 -3.37 -17.34
CA TYR A 24 -2.52 -2.88 -16.35
C TYR A 24 -3.31 -1.71 -16.93
N THR A 25 -4.61 -1.64 -16.63
CA THR A 25 -5.37 -0.39 -16.75
C THR A 25 -5.08 0.51 -15.55
N PHE A 26 -5.53 1.76 -15.60
CA PHE A 26 -5.44 2.65 -14.45
C PHE A 26 -6.18 2.06 -13.23
N GLU A 27 -7.37 1.50 -13.44
CA GLU A 27 -8.21 0.93 -12.37
C GLU A 27 -7.56 -0.30 -11.75
N GLU A 28 -6.94 -1.17 -12.55
CA GLU A 28 -6.20 -2.33 -12.03
C GLU A 28 -4.94 -1.90 -11.26
N PHE A 29 -4.26 -0.85 -11.70
CA PHE A 29 -3.13 -0.25 -10.98
C PHE A 29 -3.59 0.35 -9.65
N ASP A 30 -4.68 1.09 -9.67
CA ASP A 30 -5.30 1.71 -8.50
C ASP A 30 -5.75 0.66 -7.47
N ASP A 31 -6.38 -0.42 -7.92
CA ASP A 31 -6.74 -1.56 -7.08
C ASP A 31 -5.52 -2.24 -6.46
N ALA A 32 -4.42 -2.38 -7.21
CA ALA A 32 -3.18 -2.93 -6.68
C ALA A 32 -2.58 -2.03 -5.61
N VAL A 33 -2.52 -0.72 -5.86
CA VAL A 33 -1.82 0.23 -4.99
C VAL A 33 -2.65 0.58 -3.75
N ARG A 34 -3.93 0.88 -3.90
CA ARG A 34 -4.80 1.34 -2.80
C ARG A 34 -5.59 0.22 -2.12
N LYS A 35 -5.93 -0.85 -2.84
CA LYS A 35 -6.74 -1.96 -2.30
C LYS A 35 -5.94 -3.22 -2.04
N GLY A 36 -4.66 -3.29 -2.45
CA GLY A 36 -3.88 -4.51 -2.30
C GLY A 36 -4.41 -5.69 -3.15
N VAL A 37 -5.05 -5.41 -4.29
CA VAL A 37 -5.63 -6.41 -5.20
C VAL A 37 -4.86 -6.41 -6.52
N ARG A 38 -4.17 -7.50 -6.86
CA ARG A 38 -3.47 -7.62 -8.14
C ARG A 38 -4.46 -7.73 -9.29
N LYS A 39 -3.99 -7.49 -10.52
CA LYS A 39 -4.76 -7.71 -11.76
C LYS A 39 -5.37 -9.11 -11.88
N ASP A 40 -4.70 -10.14 -11.35
CA ASP A 40 -5.20 -11.51 -11.32
C ASP A 40 -6.26 -11.78 -10.22
N GLY A 41 -6.66 -10.75 -9.47
CA GLY A 41 -7.60 -10.81 -8.34
C GLY A 41 -6.99 -11.30 -7.03
N SER A 42 -5.73 -11.75 -7.03
CA SER A 42 -5.07 -12.22 -5.82
C SER A 42 -4.72 -11.04 -4.88
N THR A 43 -4.75 -11.31 -3.59
CA THR A 43 -4.31 -10.32 -2.60
C THR A 43 -2.79 -10.19 -2.60
N LEU A 44 -2.33 -8.94 -2.52
CA LEU A 44 -0.94 -8.62 -2.24
C LEU A 44 -0.60 -8.99 -0.79
N TYR A 45 0.67 -9.34 -0.57
CA TYR A 45 1.18 -9.50 0.78
C TYR A 45 1.21 -8.14 1.50
N PRO A 46 0.98 -8.09 2.83
CA PRO A 46 1.07 -6.85 3.61
C PRO A 46 2.44 -6.17 3.58
N ALA A 47 3.48 -6.83 3.04
CA ALA A 47 4.76 -6.21 2.73
C ALA A 47 4.63 -5.04 1.73
N MET A 48 3.59 -5.07 0.89
CA MET A 48 3.19 -3.91 0.10
C MET A 48 2.27 -3.03 0.97
N PRO A 49 2.60 -1.74 1.17
CA PRO A 49 1.93 -0.86 2.13
C PRO A 49 0.62 -0.26 1.61
N TYR A 50 -0.25 -1.07 1.00
CA TYR A 50 -1.52 -0.61 0.45
C TYR A 50 -2.44 0.09 1.46
N PRO A 51 -2.45 -0.24 2.78
CA PRO A 51 -3.31 0.47 3.73
C PRO A 51 -3.00 1.97 3.83
N SER A 52 -1.73 2.38 3.75
CA SER A 52 -1.40 3.81 3.76
C SER A 52 -1.64 4.48 2.42
N PHE A 53 -1.44 3.76 1.32
CA PHE A 53 -1.73 4.31 0.00
C PHE A 53 -3.22 4.48 -0.26
N ALA A 54 -4.10 3.86 0.53
CA ALA A 54 -5.55 4.01 0.43
C ALA A 54 -6.04 5.46 0.53
N ARG A 55 -5.26 6.37 1.12
CA ARG A 55 -5.57 7.81 1.24
C ARG A 55 -5.00 8.69 0.13
N ILE A 56 -4.21 8.14 -0.80
CA ILE A 56 -3.65 8.92 -1.90
C ILE A 56 -4.79 9.43 -2.79
N SER A 57 -4.72 10.71 -3.17
CA SER A 57 -5.71 11.31 -4.08
C SER A 57 -5.72 10.62 -5.44
N GLU A 58 -6.89 10.55 -6.09
CA GLU A 58 -6.97 10.02 -7.46
C GLU A 58 -6.02 10.75 -8.42
N ALA A 59 -5.84 12.07 -8.25
CA ALA A 59 -4.94 12.87 -9.08
C ALA A 59 -3.48 12.37 -9.00
N ASP A 60 -2.98 12.12 -7.78
CA ASP A 60 -1.64 11.59 -7.59
C ASP A 60 -1.54 10.12 -8.03
N MET A 61 -2.63 9.33 -7.91
CA MET A 61 -2.65 7.98 -8.48
C MET A 61 -2.52 7.96 -9.99
N ARG A 62 -3.22 8.87 -10.68
CA ARG A 62 -3.08 9.03 -12.13
C ARG A 62 -1.68 9.51 -12.50
N ALA A 63 -1.09 10.42 -11.72
CA ALA A 63 0.28 10.88 -11.94
C ALA A 63 1.30 9.74 -11.77
N MET A 64 1.16 8.94 -10.71
CA MET A 64 2.01 7.76 -10.49
C MET A 64 1.84 6.73 -11.60
N TYR A 65 0.60 6.42 -12.00
CA TYR A 65 0.34 5.51 -13.13
C TYR A 65 1.01 6.03 -14.41
N ALA A 66 0.82 7.31 -14.75
CA ALA A 66 1.46 7.92 -15.92
C ALA A 66 3.00 7.84 -15.85
N TYR A 67 3.58 8.07 -14.68
CA TYR A 67 5.02 7.93 -14.47
C TYR A 67 5.51 6.50 -14.70
N PHE A 68 4.84 5.50 -14.12
CA PHE A 68 5.24 4.10 -14.34
C PHE A 68 5.05 3.65 -15.80
N MET A 69 4.00 4.13 -16.46
CA MET A 69 3.68 3.70 -17.82
C MET A 69 4.50 4.40 -18.91
N HIS A 70 4.98 5.62 -18.65
CA HIS A 70 5.62 6.46 -19.67
C HIS A 70 6.96 7.07 -19.25
N GLY A 71 7.25 7.15 -17.95
CA GLY A 71 8.49 7.72 -17.41
C GLY A 71 9.54 6.69 -17.01
N VAL A 72 9.18 5.40 -16.92
CA VAL A 72 10.08 4.30 -16.52
C VAL A 72 10.45 3.46 -17.73
N GLU A 73 11.74 3.13 -17.88
CA GLU A 73 12.21 2.22 -18.93
C GLU A 73 11.72 0.78 -18.65
N PRO A 74 11.15 0.07 -19.65
CA PRO A 74 10.70 -1.30 -19.46
C PRO A 74 11.90 -2.23 -19.23
N VAL A 75 11.78 -3.09 -18.24
CA VAL A 75 12.79 -4.12 -17.95
C VAL A 75 12.13 -5.48 -18.13
N ASN A 76 12.55 -6.24 -19.14
CA ASN A 76 12.06 -7.60 -19.37
C ASN A 76 12.82 -8.58 -18.45
N VAL A 77 12.40 -8.64 -17.19
CA VAL A 77 12.89 -9.59 -16.19
C VAL A 77 11.69 -10.24 -15.52
N ALA A 78 11.63 -11.58 -15.59
CA ALA A 78 10.58 -12.38 -15.00
C ALA A 78 10.55 -12.24 -13.47
N ASN A 79 9.33 -12.26 -12.92
CA ASN A 79 9.12 -12.27 -11.47
C ASN A 79 9.63 -13.58 -10.88
N LYS A 80 10.20 -13.50 -9.67
CA LYS A 80 10.57 -14.68 -8.89
C LYS A 80 9.43 -15.05 -7.95
N ASP A 81 9.05 -16.32 -7.95
CA ASP A 81 8.07 -16.84 -7.00
C ASP A 81 8.58 -16.82 -5.56
N THR A 82 7.66 -16.72 -4.60
CA THR A 82 8.01 -16.75 -3.18
C THR A 82 8.45 -18.15 -2.77
N ASP A 83 9.45 -18.26 -1.90
CA ASP A 83 9.91 -19.55 -1.35
C ASP A 83 9.07 -20.02 -0.14
N ILE A 84 7.86 -19.46 0.03
CA ILE A 84 6.96 -19.75 1.17
C ILE A 84 6.30 -21.12 0.94
N PRO A 85 6.52 -22.12 1.80
CA PRO A 85 5.93 -23.44 1.62
C PRO A 85 4.43 -23.44 1.92
N TRP A 86 3.72 -24.40 1.34
CA TRP A 86 2.36 -24.72 1.73
C TRP A 86 2.32 -25.16 3.22
N PRO A 87 1.33 -24.75 4.03
CA PRO A 87 0.12 -23.99 3.70
C PRO A 87 0.25 -22.46 3.80
N LEU A 88 1.41 -21.93 4.20
CA LEU A 88 1.60 -20.49 4.45
C LEU A 88 1.58 -19.64 3.16
N SER A 89 1.73 -20.28 2.00
CA SER A 89 1.58 -19.63 0.68
C SER A 89 0.11 -19.39 0.26
N MET A 90 -0.87 -19.89 1.01
CA MET A 90 -2.29 -19.66 0.70
C MET A 90 -2.64 -18.17 0.74
N ARG A 91 -3.29 -17.67 -0.31
CA ARG A 91 -3.71 -16.26 -0.42
C ARG A 91 -5.07 -15.96 0.21
N TRP A 92 -5.92 -16.95 0.41
CA TRP A 92 -7.27 -16.74 0.95
C TRP A 92 -7.31 -16.23 2.41
N PRO A 93 -6.42 -16.63 3.34
CA PRO A 93 -6.42 -16.06 4.69
C PRO A 93 -6.03 -14.58 4.67
N LEU A 94 -5.09 -14.22 3.80
CA LEU A 94 -4.69 -12.83 3.59
C LEU A 94 -5.83 -12.01 2.97
N ALA A 95 -6.63 -12.60 2.07
CA ALA A 95 -7.78 -11.92 1.48
C ALA A 95 -8.86 -11.63 2.54
N PHE A 96 -9.11 -12.57 3.45
CA PHE A 96 -9.99 -12.36 4.60
C PHE A 96 -9.46 -11.29 5.55
N TRP A 97 -8.18 -11.37 5.92
CA TRP A 97 -7.52 -10.38 6.78
C TRP A 97 -7.60 -8.98 6.18
N ARG A 98 -7.29 -8.83 4.89
CA ARG A 98 -7.41 -7.57 4.15
C ARG A 98 -8.85 -7.06 4.16
N GLY A 99 -9.83 -7.94 3.94
CA GLY A 99 -11.24 -7.56 3.96
C GLY A 99 -11.73 -7.02 5.31
N ILE A 100 -11.07 -7.40 6.42
CA ILE A 100 -11.39 -6.91 7.77
C ILE A 100 -10.62 -5.63 8.12
N PHE A 101 -9.33 -5.58 7.79
CA PHE A 101 -8.41 -4.58 8.35
C PHE A 101 -7.90 -3.54 7.35
N ALA A 102 -8.02 -3.76 6.04
CA ALA A 102 -7.64 -2.76 5.06
C ALA A 102 -8.68 -1.64 5.04
N PRO A 103 -8.27 -0.35 5.06
CA PRO A 103 -9.18 0.75 4.92
C PRO A 103 -9.82 0.72 3.53
N THR A 104 -11.06 1.21 3.43
CA THR A 104 -11.65 1.51 2.13
C THR A 104 -10.92 2.72 1.54
N PRO A 105 -10.37 2.65 0.32
CA PRO A 105 -9.73 3.80 -0.28
C PRO A 105 -10.65 5.00 -0.36
N SER A 106 -10.12 6.15 0.01
CA SER A 106 -10.81 7.42 -0.06
C SER A 106 -9.80 8.51 -0.39
N ASP A 107 -10.23 9.50 -1.14
CA ASP A 107 -9.36 10.63 -1.44
C ASP A 107 -9.03 11.38 -0.15
N PHE A 108 -7.78 11.83 -0.04
CA PHE A 108 -7.39 12.76 1.01
C PHE A 108 -8.19 14.05 0.89
N VAL A 109 -8.88 14.41 1.97
CA VAL A 109 -9.60 15.68 2.09
C VAL A 109 -8.85 16.57 3.06
N ALA A 110 -8.36 17.70 2.56
CA ALA A 110 -7.68 18.69 3.38
C ALA A 110 -8.70 19.48 4.23
N ASN A 111 -8.38 19.74 5.49
CA ASN A 111 -9.17 20.62 6.34
C ASN A 111 -8.86 22.09 5.99
N PRO A 112 -9.83 22.87 5.48
CA PRO A 112 -9.59 24.25 5.07
C PRO A 112 -9.33 25.20 6.24
N GLN A 113 -9.54 24.77 7.48
CA GLN A 113 -9.29 25.55 8.69
C GLN A 113 -7.87 25.35 9.27
N VAL A 114 -7.09 24.43 8.69
CA VAL A 114 -5.71 24.12 9.09
C VAL A 114 -4.74 24.72 8.06
N ASP A 115 -3.53 25.06 8.50
CA ASP A 115 -2.47 25.56 7.61
C ASP A 115 -2.26 24.57 6.44
N PRO A 116 -2.31 25.02 5.17
CA PRO A 116 -2.10 24.17 4.02
C PRO A 116 -0.76 23.41 4.02
N VAL A 117 0.28 23.97 4.64
CA VAL A 117 1.59 23.30 4.78
C VAL A 117 1.48 22.11 5.73
N LEU A 118 0.73 22.24 6.82
CA LEU A 118 0.48 21.16 7.77
C LEU A 118 -0.40 20.07 7.14
N GLU A 119 -1.46 20.45 6.40
CA GLU A 119 -2.30 19.47 5.68
C GLU A 119 -1.51 18.71 4.62
N ARG A 120 -0.58 19.38 3.92
CA ARG A 120 0.35 18.70 3.01
C ARG A 120 1.27 17.74 3.78
N GLY A 121 1.74 18.13 4.97
CA GLY A 121 2.52 17.27 5.85
C GLY A 121 1.72 16.00 6.23
N ARG A 122 0.49 16.18 6.69
CA ARG A 122 -0.44 15.09 7.04
C ARG A 122 -0.64 14.14 5.87
N TYR A 123 -0.89 14.66 4.67
CA TYR A 123 -1.02 13.84 3.45
C TYR A 123 0.19 12.94 3.18
N LEU A 124 1.40 13.48 3.35
CA LEU A 124 2.64 12.72 3.13
C LEU A 124 2.88 11.70 4.24
N VAL A 125 2.64 12.08 5.51
CA VAL A 125 2.90 11.23 6.68
C VAL A 125 1.91 10.06 6.74
N GLU A 126 0.62 10.32 6.54
CA GLU A 126 -0.46 9.33 6.56
C GLU A 126 -0.53 8.50 5.26
N GLY A 127 -0.10 9.09 4.15
CA GLY A 127 -0.16 8.49 2.82
C GLY A 127 1.18 7.92 2.35
N THR A 128 1.80 8.59 1.36
CA THR A 128 2.94 8.07 0.59
C THR A 128 4.20 7.80 1.41
N GLY A 129 4.41 8.54 2.49
CA GLY A 129 5.53 8.35 3.41
C GLY A 129 5.36 7.13 4.32
N HIS A 130 4.12 6.61 4.46
CA HIS A 130 3.78 5.43 5.27
C HIS A 130 4.44 5.46 6.66
N CYS A 131 4.48 6.63 7.30
CA CYS A 131 5.22 6.79 8.57
C CYS A 131 4.61 5.93 9.69
N GLY A 132 3.29 5.77 9.68
CA GLY A 132 2.54 4.89 10.58
C GLY A 132 3.00 3.43 10.56
N ALA A 133 3.59 2.95 9.46
CA ALA A 133 4.02 1.55 9.32
C ALA A 133 4.95 1.08 10.43
N CYS A 134 5.85 1.99 10.82
CA CYS A 134 6.91 1.77 11.79
C CYS A 134 6.61 2.49 13.11
N HIS A 135 5.87 3.60 13.08
CA HIS A 135 5.62 4.42 14.26
C HIS A 135 4.30 4.10 14.97
N THR A 136 3.35 3.41 14.34
CA THR A 136 2.10 3.00 14.99
C THR A 136 2.24 1.57 15.55
N PRO A 137 1.84 1.31 16.81
CA PRO A 137 1.81 -0.04 17.36
C PRO A 137 0.97 -1.01 16.50
N ARG A 138 1.37 -2.27 16.49
CA ARG A 138 0.61 -3.35 15.84
C ARG A 138 -0.33 -4.03 16.83
N SER A 139 -1.49 -4.45 16.35
CA SER A 139 -2.41 -5.32 17.10
C SER A 139 -1.94 -6.79 17.06
N LEU A 140 -2.62 -7.67 17.79
CA LEU A 140 -2.31 -9.11 17.84
C LEU A 140 -2.33 -9.77 16.44
N THR A 141 -3.19 -9.27 15.54
CA THR A 141 -3.29 -9.73 14.15
C THR A 141 -2.37 -8.96 13.18
N MET A 142 -1.36 -8.24 13.70
CA MET A 142 -0.28 -7.56 12.95
C MET A 142 -0.68 -6.36 12.06
N GLN A 143 -1.93 -5.92 12.09
CA GLN A 143 -2.37 -4.64 11.53
C GLN A 143 -1.92 -3.47 12.41
N GLU A 144 -1.72 -2.30 11.80
CA GLU A 144 -1.62 -1.02 12.52
C GLU A 144 -2.88 -0.79 13.36
N LYS A 145 -2.71 -0.29 14.58
CA LYS A 145 -3.86 0.08 15.42
C LYS A 145 -4.61 1.32 14.91
N ALA A 146 -3.92 2.22 14.23
CA ALA A 146 -4.46 3.44 13.62
C ALA A 146 -3.67 3.77 12.34
N LEU A 147 -4.36 4.23 11.30
CA LEU A 147 -3.79 4.60 10.00
C LEU A 147 -3.74 6.11 9.75
N SER A 148 -4.31 6.90 10.64
CA SER A 148 -4.26 8.37 10.64
C SER A 148 -4.45 8.90 12.06
N GLU A 149 -4.13 10.17 12.29
CA GLU A 149 -4.33 10.84 13.58
C GLU A 149 -5.81 10.84 14.00
N SER A 150 -6.73 10.85 13.03
CA SER A 150 -8.17 10.85 13.27
C SER A 150 -8.71 9.52 13.83
N GLU A 151 -7.93 8.44 13.74
CA GLU A 151 -8.32 7.11 14.22
C GLU A 151 -7.88 6.84 15.67
N GLY A 152 -7.14 7.79 16.28
CA GLY A 152 -6.80 7.81 17.70
C GLY A 152 -5.32 7.99 17.99
N ASP A 153 -5.01 8.12 19.29
CA ASP A 153 -3.68 8.46 19.83
C ASP A 153 -2.60 7.39 19.59
N ASP A 154 -2.98 6.22 19.08
CA ASP A 154 -2.03 5.17 18.70
C ASP A 154 -1.22 5.54 17.44
N TYR A 155 -1.73 6.45 16.58
CA TYR A 155 -1.07 6.82 15.34
C TYR A 155 0.25 7.56 15.60
N GLY A 156 1.33 7.11 14.95
CA GLY A 156 2.66 7.73 15.12
C GLY A 156 3.31 7.47 16.48
N GLY A 157 2.69 6.64 17.34
CA GLY A 157 3.24 6.24 18.64
C GLY A 157 3.27 7.38 19.65
N GLN A 158 2.48 8.43 19.43
CA GLN A 158 2.58 9.67 20.16
C GLN A 158 1.30 9.91 20.97
N GLN A 159 1.47 9.83 22.29
CA GLN A 159 0.80 10.70 23.24
C GLN A 159 1.09 12.16 22.82
N CYS A 160 0.38 12.68 21.83
CA CYS A 160 0.25 14.12 21.62
C CYS A 160 -0.89 14.62 22.51
N ALA A 161 -0.78 14.35 23.81
CA ALA A 161 -1.60 14.98 24.82
C ALA A 161 -0.81 16.18 25.32
N ASP A 162 -1.22 17.36 24.88
CA ASP A 162 -1.19 18.60 25.64
C ASP A 162 -2.39 19.47 25.22
#